data_AF-A0A7K2QIH9-F1
#
_entry.id   AF-A0A7K2QIH9-F1
#
_cell.length_a   1.000
_cell.length_b   1.000
_cell.length_c   1.000
_cell.angle_alpha   90.00
_cell.angle_beta   90.00
_cell.angle_gamma   90.00
#
_symmetry.space_group_name_H-M   'P 1'
#
loop_
_entity.id
_entity.type
_entity.pdbx_description
1 polymer ?
#
loop_
_entity_poly.entity_id
_entity_poly.type
_entity_poly.pdbx_seq_one_letter_code
_entity_poly.pdbx_strand_id
1 'polypeptide(L)'
;VRGPGPDGGWRLIDVDDLGIGAPAWDLARPAAWYAAGLLDTGAWGRFLDSYRAAGGPAAGPPGSDPWPELDLAARALTVQTAALALAKSAENRRRLEDVERLMVESCARIASLPPDLEPQAPS
;
A
#
# COMPACT_ATOMS: atom_id res chain seq x y z
N VAL A 1 2.44 16.68 -3.15
CA VAL A 1 3.76 16.60 -3.84
C VAL A 1 4.04 17.93 -4.51
N ARG A 2 5.21 18.55 -4.29
CA ARG A 2 5.63 19.72 -5.08
C ARG A 2 6.25 19.23 -6.38
N GLY A 3 5.90 19.87 -7.50
CA GLY A 3 6.45 19.57 -8.83
C GLY A 3 7.98 19.65 -8.87
N PRO A 4 8.60 19.19 -9.97
CA PRO A 4 10.05 19.15 -10.08
C PRO A 4 10.66 20.54 -9.83
N GLY A 5 11.74 20.55 -9.06
CA GLY A 5 12.53 21.77 -8.81
C GLY A 5 13.21 22.28 -10.08
N PRO A 6 14.00 23.38 -9.98
CA PRO A 6 14.76 23.92 -11.10
C PRO A 6 15.63 22.88 -11.83
N ASP A 7 16.09 21.87 -11.08
CA ASP A 7 16.93 20.78 -11.59
C ASP A 7 16.14 19.57 -12.13
N GLY A 8 14.81 19.67 -12.24
CA GLY A 8 13.94 18.59 -12.75
C GLY A 8 13.63 17.49 -11.74
N GLY A 9 14.19 17.54 -10.52
CA GLY A 9 14.01 16.51 -9.48
C GLY A 9 12.76 16.70 -8.62
N TRP A 10 12.11 15.59 -8.28
CA TRP A 10 11.06 15.55 -7.27
C TRP A 10 11.65 15.60 -5.85
N ARG A 11 10.95 16.24 -4.91
CA ARG A 11 11.34 16.28 -3.49
C ARG A 11 10.29 15.58 -2.64
N LEU A 12 10.74 14.64 -1.80
CA LEU A 12 9.92 14.08 -0.74
C LEU A 12 9.69 15.15 0.34
N ILE A 13 8.45 15.25 0.81
CA ILE A 13 8.03 16.16 1.87
C ILE A 13 7.27 15.34 2.92
N ASP A 14 6.95 15.96 4.05
CA ASP A 14 6.16 15.31 5.11
C ASP A 14 6.92 14.10 5.69
N VAL A 15 8.15 14.35 6.12
CA VAL A 15 9.12 13.33 6.57
C VAL A 15 9.03 13.07 8.07
N ASP A 16 8.08 13.69 8.77
CA ASP A 16 7.95 13.60 10.23
C ASP A 16 7.52 12.20 10.68
N ASP A 17 6.88 11.44 9.80
CA ASP A 17 6.47 10.05 10.03
C ASP A 17 7.53 9.01 9.60
N LEU A 18 8.74 9.44 9.19
CA LEU A 18 9.81 8.50 8.84
C LEU A 18 10.40 7.83 10.08
N GLY A 19 10.75 6.55 9.94
CA GLY A 19 11.35 5.77 11.01
C GLY A 19 12.06 4.52 10.49
N ILE A 20 12.67 3.78 11.41
CA ILE A 20 13.31 2.49 11.11
C ILE A 20 12.22 1.42 11.05
N GLY A 21 12.23 0.59 10.00
CA GLY A 21 11.27 -0.49 9.85
C GLY A 21 11.62 -1.42 8.67
N ALA A 22 10.80 -2.45 8.49
CA ALA A 22 10.90 -3.31 7.31
C ALA A 22 10.59 -2.48 6.05
N PRO A 23 11.41 -2.55 4.98
CA PRO A 23 11.22 -1.70 3.80
C PRO A 23 9.86 -1.84 3.12
N ALA A 24 9.19 -3.00 3.27
CA ALA A 24 7.85 -3.25 2.74
C ALA A 24 6.82 -2.17 3.15
N TRP A 25 6.99 -1.54 4.32
CA TRP A 25 6.10 -0.49 4.80
C TRP A 25 6.09 0.78 3.94
N ASP A 26 7.19 1.08 3.24
CA ASP A 26 7.27 2.21 2.30
C ASP A 26 6.32 2.00 1.11
N LEU A 27 6.06 0.74 0.74
CA LEU A 27 5.19 0.36 -0.37
C LEU A 27 3.80 -0.09 0.07
N ALA A 28 3.49 -0.05 1.37
CA ALA A 28 2.21 -0.53 1.90
C ALA A 28 1.01 0.14 1.21
N ARG A 29 1.07 1.46 0.99
CA ARG A 29 -0.01 2.26 0.38
C ARG A 29 -0.23 1.92 -1.09
N PRO A 30 0.76 2.02 -1.98
CA PRO A 30 0.54 1.66 -3.38
C PRO A 30 0.20 0.17 -3.55
N ALA A 31 0.75 -0.73 -2.71
CA ALA A 31 0.39 -2.15 -2.75
C ALA A 31 -1.07 -2.41 -2.31
N ALA A 32 -1.52 -1.78 -1.22
CA ALA A 32 -2.91 -1.87 -0.76
C ALA A 32 -3.89 -1.34 -1.83
N TRP A 33 -3.57 -0.22 -2.46
CA TRP A 33 -4.40 0.34 -3.54
C TRP A 33 -4.46 -0.56 -4.76
N TYR A 34 -3.34 -1.15 -5.17
CA TYR A 34 -3.32 -2.12 -6.25
C TYR A 34 -4.15 -3.37 -5.91
N ALA A 35 -3.97 -3.96 -4.72
CA ALA A 35 -4.74 -5.11 -4.26
C ALA A 35 -6.26 -4.82 -4.15
N ALA A 36 -6.62 -3.60 -3.77
CA ALA A 36 -8.00 -3.16 -3.68
C ALA A 36 -8.63 -2.83 -5.05
N GLY A 37 -7.83 -2.71 -6.12
CA GLY A 37 -8.28 -2.32 -7.46
C GLY A 37 -8.38 -0.80 -7.68
N LEU A 38 -7.79 0.00 -6.81
CA LEU A 38 -7.72 1.47 -6.93
C LEU A 38 -6.60 1.95 -7.86
N LEU A 39 -5.52 1.18 -7.95
CA LEU A 39 -4.38 1.48 -8.81
C LEU A 39 -4.40 0.54 -10.02
N ASP A 40 -4.25 1.10 -11.22
CA ASP A 40 -4.24 0.29 -12.44
C ASP A 40 -2.95 -0.56 -12.52
N THR A 41 -3.08 -1.76 -13.10
CA THR A 41 -1.96 -2.71 -13.25
C THR A 41 -0.78 -2.11 -14.00
N GLY A 42 -1.02 -1.25 -14.99
CA GLY A 42 0.04 -0.62 -15.77
C GLY A 42 0.85 0.38 -14.94
N ALA A 43 0.19 1.22 -14.14
CA ALA A 43 0.85 2.16 -13.23
C ALA A 43 1.57 1.43 -12.10
N TRP A 44 0.96 0.39 -11.53
CA TRP A 44 1.62 -0.45 -10.53
C TRP A 44 2.91 -1.07 -11.06
N GLY A 45 2.86 -1.70 -12.24
CA GLY A 45 4.03 -2.28 -12.88
C GLY A 45 5.12 -1.23 -13.15
N ARG A 46 4.78 -0.11 -13.79
CA ARG A 46 5.75 0.97 -14.06
C ARG A 46 6.40 1.52 -12.78
N PHE A 47 5.61 1.68 -11.72
CA PHE A 47 6.11 2.15 -10.43
C PHE A 47 7.10 1.14 -9.83
N LEU A 48 6.72 -0.14 -9.74
CA LEU A 48 7.59 -1.18 -9.19
C LEU A 48 8.88 -1.35 -9.98
N ASP A 49 8.80 -1.34 -11.30
CA ASP A 49 9.98 -1.47 -12.16
C ASP A 49 10.95 -0.29 -11.94
N SER A 50 10.42 0.93 -11.87
CA SER A 50 11.22 2.12 -11.60
C SER A 50 11.83 2.10 -10.19
N TYR A 51 11.06 1.66 -9.19
CA TYR A 51 11.52 1.52 -7.82
C TYR A 51 12.68 0.52 -7.70
N ARG A 52 12.53 -0.65 -8.33
CA ARG A 52 13.59 -1.68 -8.37
C ARG A 52 14.81 -1.21 -9.15
N ALA A 53 14.63 -0.54 -10.30
CA ALA A 53 15.72 0.01 -11.09
C ALA A 53 16.53 1.07 -10.33
N ALA A 54 15.89 1.80 -9.41
CA ALA A 54 16.54 2.74 -8.50
C ALA A 54 17.21 2.07 -7.27
N GLY A 55 17.17 0.74 -7.17
CA GLY A 55 17.76 -0.02 -6.06
C GLY A 55 16.85 -0.16 -4.83
N GLY A 56 15.54 0.04 -4.99
CA GLY A 56 14.55 -0.08 -3.92
C GLY A 56 14.49 -1.50 -3.31
N PRO A 57 14.65 -1.67 -1.99
CA PRO A 57 14.81 -2.99 -1.36
C PRO A 57 13.50 -3.72 -1.03
N ALA A 58 12.35 -3.04 -1.11
CA ALA A 58 11.10 -3.50 -0.50
C ALA A 58 10.29 -4.57 -1.25
N ALA A 59 10.63 -4.86 -2.52
CA ALA A 59 9.78 -5.66 -3.40
C ALA A 59 10.53 -6.83 -4.06
N GLY A 60 11.63 -7.28 -3.47
CA GLY A 60 12.48 -8.31 -4.05
C GLY A 60 13.14 -7.91 -5.39
N PRO A 61 13.86 -8.85 -6.02
CA PRO A 61 14.58 -8.60 -7.27
C PRO A 61 13.67 -8.24 -8.46
N PRO A 62 14.21 -7.58 -9.50
CA PRO A 62 13.51 -7.41 -10.78
C PRO A 62 12.95 -8.73 -11.32
N GLY A 63 11.68 -8.69 -11.73
CA GLY A 63 10.97 -9.85 -12.27
C GLY A 63 10.45 -10.86 -11.24
N SER A 64 10.72 -10.67 -9.94
CA SER A 64 10.12 -11.53 -8.89
C SER A 64 8.69 -11.12 -8.57
N ASP A 65 7.92 -12.06 -8.03
CA ASP A 65 6.66 -11.75 -7.35
C ASP A 65 6.94 -10.82 -6.14
N PRO A 66 6.32 -9.63 -6.06
CA PRO A 66 6.52 -8.73 -4.91
C PRO A 66 5.70 -9.14 -3.67
N TRP A 67 4.66 -9.98 -3.82
CA TRP A 67 3.71 -10.25 -2.74
C TRP A 67 4.28 -10.96 -1.51
N PRO A 68 5.28 -11.87 -1.60
CA PRO A 68 5.93 -12.43 -0.42
C PRO A 68 6.46 -11.36 0.55
N GLU A 69 6.92 -10.22 0.04
CA GLU A 69 7.39 -9.10 0.86
C GLU A 69 6.27 -8.13 1.25
N LEU A 70 5.30 -7.91 0.35
CA LEU A 70 4.33 -6.80 0.47
C LEU A 70 3.00 -7.17 1.10
N ASP A 71 2.59 -8.44 1.11
CA ASP A 71 1.22 -8.85 1.47
C ASP A 71 0.84 -8.39 2.89
N LEU A 72 1.71 -8.61 3.88
CA LEU A 72 1.44 -8.22 5.26
C LEU A 72 1.20 -6.71 5.39
N ALA A 73 2.09 -5.88 4.82
CA ALA A 73 2.01 -4.43 4.92
C ALA A 73 0.79 -3.88 4.16
N ALA A 74 0.48 -4.45 2.98
CA ALA A 74 -0.69 -4.08 2.19
C ALA A 74 -2.01 -4.40 2.92
N ARG A 75 -2.12 -5.58 3.54
CA ARG A 75 -3.31 -5.97 4.32
C ARG A 75 -3.46 -5.12 5.58
N ALA A 76 -2.37 -4.91 6.33
CA ALA A 76 -2.39 -4.09 7.53
C ALA A 76 -2.87 -2.67 7.24
N LEU A 77 -2.33 -2.03 6.19
CA LEU A 77 -2.75 -0.69 5.80
C LEU A 77 -4.19 -0.67 5.26
N THR A 78 -4.64 -1.72 4.57
CA THR A 78 -6.04 -1.87 4.15
C THR A 78 -6.98 -1.83 5.34
N VAL A 79 -6.69 -2.62 6.38
CA VAL A 79 -7.45 -2.66 7.63
C VAL A 79 -7.41 -1.30 8.34
N GLN A 80 -6.23 -0.70 8.47
CA GLN A 80 -6.07 0.61 9.10
C GLN A 80 -6.89 1.70 8.37
N THR A 81 -6.85 1.70 7.04
CA THR A 81 -7.57 2.69 6.21
C THR A 81 -9.08 2.51 6.35
N ALA A 82 -9.58 1.27 6.30
CA ALA A 82 -10.99 0.97 6.50
C ALA A 82 -11.48 1.39 7.91
N ALA A 83 -10.69 1.09 8.95
CA ALA A 83 -11.02 1.47 10.33
C ALA A 83 -11.09 3.00 10.51
N LEU A 84 -10.10 3.72 9.96
CA LEU A 84 -10.07 5.19 10.03
C LEU A 84 -11.25 5.81 9.27
N ALA A 85 -11.60 5.27 8.10
CA ALA A 85 -12.72 5.74 7.30
C ALA A 85 -14.06 5.54 8.03
N LEU A 86 -14.25 4.39 8.68
CA LEU A 86 -15.43 4.11 9.51
C LEU A 86 -15.53 5.06 10.69
N ALA A 87 -14.44 5.25 11.44
CA ALA A 87 -14.40 6.15 12.60
C ALA A 87 -14.75 7.59 12.20
N LYS A 88 -14.11 8.12 11.16
CA LYS A 88 -14.38 9.47 10.64
C LYS A 88 -15.79 9.61 10.09
N SER A 89 -16.32 8.60 9.40
CA SER A 89 -17.67 8.65 8.85
C SER A 89 -18.72 8.65 9.96
N ALA A 90 -18.52 7.86 11.02
CA ALA A 90 -19.39 7.82 12.18
C ALA A 90 -19.39 9.16 12.94
N GLU A 91 -18.22 9.73 13.20
CA GLU A 91 -18.05 11.04 13.83
C GLU A 91 -18.81 12.13 13.05
N ASN A 92 -18.66 12.13 11.71
CA ASN A 92 -19.30 13.11 10.84
C ASN A 92 -20.75 12.75 10.44
N ARG A 93 -21.29 11.64 10.94
CA ARG A 93 -22.63 11.10 10.58
C ARG A 93 -22.88 11.04 9.08
N ARG A 94 -21.86 10.67 8.31
CA ARG A 94 -21.94 10.53 6.85
C ARG A 94 -21.83 9.08 6.41
N ARG A 95 -22.20 8.83 5.16
CA ARG A 95 -21.93 7.55 4.50
C ARG A 95 -20.46 7.48 4.07
N LEU A 96 -19.97 6.25 3.93
CA LEU A 96 -18.68 5.99 3.30
C LEU A 96 -18.72 6.42 1.83
N GLU A 97 -17.65 7.07 1.41
CA GLU A 97 -17.34 7.35 0.02
C GLU A 97 -16.93 6.06 -0.70
N ASP A 98 -16.85 6.10 -2.04
CA ASP A 98 -16.63 4.90 -2.85
C ASP A 98 -15.29 4.22 -2.52
N VAL A 99 -14.22 5.00 -2.39
CA VAL A 99 -12.90 4.48 -2.01
C VAL A 99 -12.93 3.89 -0.60
N GLU A 100 -13.59 4.55 0.35
CA GLU A 100 -13.68 4.07 1.74
C GLU A 100 -14.47 2.77 1.84
N ARG A 101 -15.59 2.67 1.11
CA ARG A 101 -16.38 1.45 0.97
C ARG A 101 -15.54 0.33 0.38
N LEU A 102 -14.78 0.60 -0.67
CA LEU A 102 -13.92 -0.38 -1.31
C LEU A 102 -12.86 -0.93 -0.35
N MET A 103 -12.29 -0.10 0.54
CA MET A 103 -11.36 -0.59 1.57
C MET A 103 -12.05 -1.51 2.56
N VAL A 104 -13.28 -1.18 3.00
CA VAL A 104 -14.08 -2.05 3.88
C VAL A 104 -14.41 -3.38 3.20
N GLU A 105 -14.80 -3.36 1.93
CA GLU A 105 -15.05 -4.57 1.14
C GLU A 105 -13.79 -5.41 0.95
N SER A 106 -12.63 -4.76 0.81
CA SER A 106 -11.33 -5.43 0.74
C SER A 106 -11.01 -6.16 2.05
N CYS A 107 -11.29 -5.57 3.21
CA CYS A 107 -11.18 -6.25 4.50
C CYS A 107 -12.07 -7.50 4.58
N ALA A 108 -13.30 -7.43 4.07
CA ALA A 108 -14.19 -8.60 4.03
C ALA A 108 -13.61 -9.73 3.15
N ARG A 109 -12.99 -9.40 2.01
CA ARG A 109 -12.29 -10.39 1.18
C ARG A 109 -11.08 -10.99 1.89
N ILE A 110 -10.25 -10.17 2.53
CA ILE A 110 -9.09 -10.63 3.32
C ILE A 110 -9.54 -11.62 4.41
N ALA A 111 -10.59 -11.30 5.16
CA ALA A 111 -11.13 -12.15 6.22
C ALA A 111 -11.72 -13.49 5.70
N SER A 112 -12.04 -13.57 4.40
CA SER A 112 -12.55 -14.79 3.76
C SER A 112 -11.45 -15.69 3.18
N LEU A 113 -10.18 -15.28 3.23
CA LEU A 113 -9.07 -16.09 2.75
C LEU A 113 -8.82 -17.28 3.69
N PRO A 114 -8.57 -18.48 3.15
CA PRO A 114 -8.21 -19.64 3.96
C PRO A 114 -6.87 -19.41 4.68
N PRO A 115 -6.70 -19.95 5.91
CA PRO A 115 -5.51 -19.73 6.75
C PRO A 115 -4.20 -20.28 6.15
N ASP A 116 -4.28 -21.23 5.21
CA ASP A 116 -3.11 -21.78 4.52
C ASP A 116 -2.46 -20.80 3.50
N LEU A 117 -3.03 -19.59 3.34
CA LEU A 117 -2.49 -18.49 2.55
C LEU A 117 -1.91 -17.37 3.44
N GLU A 118 -1.67 -17.63 4.73
CA GLU A 118 -0.96 -16.67 5.59
C GLU A 118 0.53 -16.61 5.22
N PRO A 119 1.13 -15.41 5.14
CA PRO A 119 2.56 -15.28 4.88
C PRO A 119 3.35 -16.06 5.93
N GLN A 120 4.20 -16.97 5.47
CA GLN A 120 5.13 -17.69 6.33
C GLN A 120 6.04 -16.66 7.01
N ALA A 121 6.09 -16.68 8.35
CA ALA A 121 6.94 -15.76 9.10
C ALA A 121 8.41 -15.90 8.66
N PRO A 122 9.16 -14.79 8.52
CA PRO A 122 10.57 -14.85 8.14
C PRO A 122 11.37 -15.66 9.16
N SER A 123 12.26 -16.53 8.64
CA SER A 123 13.19 -17.37 9.43
C SER A 123 14.37 -16.58 9.96
#